data_AF-A0A3D0ZRH6-F1
#
_entry.id   AF-A0A3D0ZRH6-F1
#
_cell.length_a   1.000
_cell.length_b   1.000
_cell.length_c   1.000
_cell.angle_alpha   90.00
_cell.angle_beta   90.00
_cell.angle_gamma   90.00
#
_symmetry.space_group_name_H-M   'P 1'
#
loop_
_entity.id
_entity.type
_entity.pdbx_description
1 polymer ?
#
loop_
_entity_poly.entity_id
_entity_poly.type
_entity_poly.pdbx_seq_one_letter_code
_entity_poly.pdbx_strand_id
1 'polypeptide(L)'
;MSAMFISKDTLSKLSNKYHMPLHALVGAVLGYIFYYFQPGYGLLPSLVLGALGAILPDADHLFFIYTYGRKTDYSKNLRYFLRNKELREFQRFAIENHKFNTGIYSHNLVTVLIAVTFFSYFALVQENYGAAIFTLGMISHYSYDIFEDWLLLGRINPNWFLLFKREKINTPLFLKKGLIFAKLIRFFPNALSAFPLVYGYFLANDFNLTLKEFGFIFLAAFLFSPIFYGAVYIMDDIRDLESDRRHPVKSRGRAIASGEVSPATARRIFKILLFFSFLFAALLSHILFIALGAFLVLNLLYLFALRKIPVVDIVMSTILHSMKLLTGLVLAGASPLSFLAIVITDILAYFSIAAGKKVREHKEGYAESMLNTDYADYLSIFQYLVYVLSITYLFRTFNEPGLFYRVLITVVALSMTVLYKPKTAMRSFMDFMSYGDDREGTFTRVFNIKLWKREKN
;
A
#
# COMPACT_ATOMS: atom_id res chain seq x y z
N MET A 1 6.61 4.60 -33.30
CA MET A 1 7.70 3.82 -32.66
C MET A 1 7.06 2.93 -31.59
N SER A 2 6.87 1.64 -31.89
CA SER A 2 6.24 0.68 -30.98
C SER A 2 7.13 0.48 -29.75
N ALA A 3 6.76 1.06 -28.60
CA ALA A 3 7.38 0.74 -27.33
C ALA A 3 7.23 -0.76 -27.10
N MET A 4 8.35 -1.47 -27.09
CA MET A 4 8.44 -2.92 -26.96
C MET A 4 7.98 -3.30 -25.54
N PHE A 5 6.67 -3.51 -25.35
CA PHE A 5 6.15 -4.01 -24.09
C PHE A 5 6.69 -5.43 -23.89
N ILE A 6 7.58 -5.60 -22.91
CA ILE A 6 8.08 -6.90 -22.48
C ILE A 6 6.86 -7.76 -22.11
N SER A 7 6.71 -8.91 -22.77
CA SER A 7 5.60 -9.82 -22.47
C SER A 7 5.69 -10.33 -21.03
N LYS A 8 4.56 -10.65 -20.40
CA LYS A 8 4.54 -11.22 -19.03
C LYS A 8 5.39 -12.49 -18.90
N ASP A 9 5.44 -13.30 -19.95
CA ASP A 9 6.27 -14.51 -19.98
C ASP A 9 7.77 -14.17 -19.99
N THR A 10 8.16 -13.17 -20.78
CA THR A 10 9.53 -12.66 -20.80
C THR A 10 9.92 -12.06 -19.45
N LEU A 11 9.02 -11.29 -18.83
CA LEU A 11 9.22 -10.68 -17.52
C LEU A 11 9.37 -11.73 -16.41
N SER A 12 8.53 -12.78 -16.44
CA SER A 12 8.61 -13.92 -15.51
C SER A 12 9.95 -14.66 -15.63
N LYS A 13 10.40 -14.93 -16.87
CA LYS A 13 11.71 -15.56 -17.12
C LYS A 13 12.88 -14.71 -16.63
N LEU A 14 12.83 -13.39 -16.85
CA LEU A 14 13.85 -12.46 -16.38
C LEU A 14 13.87 -12.37 -14.85
N SER A 15 12.70 -12.21 -14.23
CA SER A 15 12.53 -12.21 -12.78
C SER A 15 13.14 -13.48 -12.18
N ASN A 16 12.73 -14.67 -12.63
CA ASN A 16 13.23 -15.94 -12.11
C ASN A 16 14.75 -16.12 -12.27
N LYS A 17 15.34 -15.56 -13.33
CA LYS A 17 16.78 -15.66 -13.60
C LYS A 17 17.62 -14.71 -12.74
N TYR A 18 17.13 -13.49 -12.51
CA TYR A 18 17.90 -12.41 -11.88
C TYR A 18 17.42 -12.05 -10.47
N HIS A 19 16.42 -12.74 -9.91
CA HIS A 19 15.81 -12.45 -8.62
C HIS A 19 16.82 -12.21 -7.49
N MET A 20 17.62 -13.23 -7.16
CA MET A 20 18.63 -13.16 -6.09
C MET A 20 19.75 -12.14 -6.37
N PRO A 21 20.36 -12.08 -7.57
CA PRO A 21 21.31 -11.03 -7.92
C PRO A 21 20.73 -9.61 -7.76
N LEU A 22 19.46 -9.42 -8.09
CA LEU A 22 18.84 -8.11 -8.05
C LEU A 22 18.51 -7.67 -6.62
N HIS A 23 18.07 -8.59 -5.76
CA HIS A 23 17.98 -8.35 -4.30
C HIS A 23 19.30 -7.91 -3.72
N ALA A 24 20.37 -8.66 -4.00
CA ALA A 24 21.72 -8.32 -3.52
C ALA A 24 22.18 -6.95 -4.01
N LEU A 25 21.92 -6.63 -5.28
CA LEU A 25 22.28 -5.35 -5.89
C LEU A 25 21.49 -4.19 -5.27
N VAL A 26 20.17 -4.31 -5.13
CA VAL A 26 19.32 -3.28 -4.52
C VAL A 26 19.72 -3.05 -3.06
N GLY A 27 19.96 -4.12 -2.30
CA GLY A 27 20.48 -4.04 -0.94
C GLY A 27 21.83 -3.34 -0.86
N ALA A 28 22.77 -3.66 -1.75
CA ALA A 28 24.08 -3.00 -1.83
C ALA A 28 23.96 -1.51 -2.17
N VAL A 29 23.08 -1.14 -3.11
CA VAL A 29 22.81 0.27 -3.47
C VAL A 29 22.25 1.03 -2.29
N LEU A 30 21.34 0.44 -1.52
CA LEU A 30 20.82 1.08 -0.30
C LEU A 30 21.89 1.19 0.79
N GLY A 31 22.78 0.21 0.91
CA GLY A 31 23.97 0.30 1.75
C GLY A 31 24.91 1.44 1.33
N TYR A 32 25.13 1.63 0.02
CA TYR A 32 25.90 2.77 -0.51
C TYR A 32 25.25 4.11 -0.16
N ILE A 33 23.92 4.21 -0.36
CA ILE A 33 23.15 5.40 0.00
C ILE A 33 23.27 5.68 1.49
N PHE A 34 23.20 4.65 2.34
CA PHE A 34 23.41 4.81 3.78
C PHE A 34 24.83 5.30 4.12
N TYR A 35 25.86 4.73 3.50
CA TYR A 35 27.25 5.16 3.65
C TYR A 35 27.45 6.63 3.29
N TYR A 36 26.75 7.12 2.25
CA TYR A 36 26.82 8.53 1.87
C TYR A 36 26.40 9.46 3.02
N PHE A 37 25.46 9.04 3.87
CA PHE A 37 25.04 9.79 5.06
C PHE A 37 25.93 9.55 6.26
N GLN A 38 26.40 8.31 6.43
CA GLN A 38 27.22 7.92 7.57
C GLN A 38 28.57 7.35 7.13
N PRO A 39 29.45 8.19 6.55
CA PRO A 39 30.71 7.73 5.98
C PRO A 39 31.64 7.11 7.01
N GLY A 40 31.50 7.47 8.29
CA GLY A 40 32.26 6.92 9.41
C GLY A 40 32.09 5.41 9.63
N TYR A 41 31.04 4.78 9.08
CA TYR A 41 30.84 3.33 9.16
C TYR A 41 31.66 2.54 8.12
N GLY A 42 32.06 3.20 7.02
CA GLY A 42 32.86 2.62 5.95
C GLY A 42 32.03 2.06 4.78
N LEU A 43 32.55 2.24 3.56
CA LEU A 43 31.87 1.87 2.31
C LEU A 43 31.67 0.37 2.17
N LEU A 44 32.75 -0.41 2.31
CA LEU A 44 32.72 -1.86 2.08
C LEU A 44 31.78 -2.60 3.06
N PRO A 45 31.81 -2.33 4.38
CA PRO A 45 30.83 -2.90 5.32
C PRO A 45 29.38 -2.55 4.96
N SER A 46 29.14 -1.32 4.50
CA SER A 46 27.79 -0.87 4.14
C SER A 46 27.22 -1.60 2.93
N LEU A 47 28.03 -1.77 1.87
CA LEU A 47 27.64 -2.53 0.69
C LEU A 47 27.34 -4.00 1.03
N VAL A 48 28.24 -4.62 1.82
CA VAL A 48 28.13 -6.04 2.19
C VAL A 48 26.93 -6.28 3.08
N LEU A 49 26.71 -5.47 4.12
CA LEU A 49 25.57 -5.65 5.02
C LEU A 49 24.24 -5.37 4.36
N GLY A 50 24.18 -4.39 3.46
CA GLY A 50 22.97 -4.12 2.66
C GLY A 50 22.61 -5.32 1.77
N ALA A 51 23.60 -5.89 1.07
CA ALA A 51 23.41 -7.07 0.24
C ALA A 51 23.02 -8.31 1.06
N LEU A 52 23.72 -8.57 2.17
CA LEU A 52 23.41 -9.69 3.07
C LEU A 52 22.01 -9.57 3.68
N GLY A 53 21.64 -8.37 4.11
CA GLY A 53 20.30 -8.08 4.62
C GLY A 53 19.21 -8.34 3.59
N ALA A 54 19.46 -8.07 2.31
CA ALA A 54 18.52 -8.33 1.23
C ALA A 54 18.46 -9.81 0.81
N ILE A 55 19.46 -10.63 1.14
CA ILE A 55 19.48 -12.07 0.82
C ILE A 55 18.94 -12.92 1.96
N LEU A 56 19.19 -12.54 3.22
CA LEU A 56 18.88 -13.39 4.38
C LEU A 56 17.40 -13.81 4.47
N PRO A 57 16.39 -12.96 4.16
CA PRO A 57 14.99 -13.35 4.28
C PRO A 57 14.62 -14.63 3.50
N ASP A 58 15.31 -14.91 2.39
CA ASP A 58 15.11 -16.12 1.58
C ASP A 58 15.66 -17.38 2.24
N ALA A 59 16.54 -17.27 3.24
CA ALA A 59 16.99 -18.42 4.02
C ALA A 59 15.83 -19.12 4.76
N ASP A 60 14.72 -18.41 5.03
CA ASP A 60 13.52 -19.00 5.61
C ASP A 60 12.89 -20.06 4.68
N HIS A 61 13.13 -20.03 3.36
CA HIS A 61 12.71 -21.12 2.47
C HIS A 61 13.36 -22.46 2.86
N LEU A 62 14.64 -22.46 3.23
CA LEU A 62 15.31 -23.67 3.71
C LEU A 62 14.70 -24.12 5.04
N PHE A 63 14.47 -23.19 5.96
CA PHE A 63 13.86 -23.50 7.24
C PHE A 63 12.44 -24.09 7.04
N PHE A 64 11.61 -23.45 6.21
CA PHE A 64 10.29 -23.93 5.80
C PHE A 64 10.31 -25.37 5.28
N ILE A 65 11.27 -25.69 4.39
CA ILE A 65 11.37 -27.04 3.80
C ILE A 65 11.62 -28.11 4.87
N TYR A 66 12.36 -27.82 5.94
CA TYR A 66 12.75 -28.81 6.92
C TYR A 66 11.92 -28.79 8.22
N THR A 67 11.25 -27.69 8.56
CA THR A 67 10.57 -27.54 9.84
C THR A 67 9.05 -27.40 9.70
N TYR A 68 8.52 -26.18 9.64
CA TYR A 68 7.09 -25.91 9.77
C TYR A 68 6.32 -26.11 8.45
N GLY A 69 7.01 -26.02 7.30
CA GLY A 69 6.48 -26.37 5.98
C GLY A 69 6.63 -27.85 5.63
N ARG A 70 7.22 -28.67 6.51
CA ARG A 70 7.67 -30.04 6.19
C ARG A 70 6.59 -30.93 5.57
N LYS A 71 5.33 -30.78 5.99
CA LYS A 71 4.19 -31.60 5.53
C LYS A 71 3.57 -31.14 4.20
N THR A 72 3.98 -30.00 3.66
CA THR A 72 3.49 -29.50 2.36
C THR A 72 4.01 -30.33 1.19
N ASP A 73 3.25 -30.41 0.11
CA ASP A 73 3.67 -31.16 -1.09
C ASP A 73 4.87 -30.51 -1.77
N TYR A 74 4.97 -29.18 -1.72
CA TYR A 74 6.16 -28.42 -2.13
C TYR A 74 7.43 -28.90 -1.41
N SER A 75 7.41 -28.93 -0.07
CA SER A 75 8.58 -29.37 0.71
C SER A 75 8.86 -30.86 0.58
N LYS A 76 7.83 -31.71 0.38
CA LYS A 76 8.04 -33.15 0.09
C LYS A 76 8.78 -33.36 -1.22
N ASN A 77 8.37 -32.68 -2.29
CA ASN A 77 9.00 -32.80 -3.61
C ASN A 77 10.43 -32.27 -3.61
N LEU A 78 10.69 -31.12 -2.98
CA LEU A 78 12.05 -30.59 -2.86
C LEU A 78 12.99 -31.53 -2.09
N ARG A 79 12.54 -32.10 -0.97
CA ARG A 79 13.34 -33.08 -0.22
C ARG A 79 13.53 -34.39 -0.99
N TYR A 80 12.57 -34.79 -1.83
CA TYR A 80 12.72 -35.94 -2.71
C TYR A 80 13.86 -35.71 -3.72
N PHE A 81 13.85 -34.58 -4.43
CA PHE A 81 14.91 -34.25 -5.38
C PHE A 81 16.30 -34.19 -4.71
N LEU A 82 16.38 -33.60 -3.52
CA LEU A 82 17.63 -33.58 -2.74
C LEU A 82 18.08 -34.99 -2.32
N ARG A 83 17.16 -35.84 -1.86
CA ARG A 83 17.48 -37.22 -1.45
C ARG A 83 17.98 -38.08 -2.60
N ASN A 84 17.46 -37.86 -3.80
CA ASN A 84 17.85 -38.60 -5.01
C ASN A 84 18.98 -37.95 -5.80
N LYS A 85 19.58 -36.86 -5.29
CA LYS A 85 20.65 -36.09 -5.96
C LYS A 85 20.22 -35.50 -7.31
N GLU A 86 18.93 -35.28 -7.53
CA GLU A 86 18.35 -34.67 -8.73
C GLU A 86 18.42 -33.14 -8.66
N LEU A 87 19.64 -32.58 -8.61
CA LEU A 87 19.87 -31.15 -8.36
C LEU A 87 19.27 -30.21 -9.42
N ARG A 88 19.22 -30.65 -10.69
CA ARG A 88 18.62 -29.86 -11.78
C ARG A 88 17.10 -29.77 -11.63
N GLU A 89 16.44 -30.88 -11.32
CA GLU A 89 14.99 -30.90 -11.08
C GLU A 89 14.63 -30.18 -9.78
N PHE A 90 15.49 -30.28 -8.75
CA PHE A 90 15.36 -29.47 -7.54
C PHE A 90 15.34 -27.97 -7.86
N GLN A 91 16.35 -27.47 -8.60
CA GLN A 91 16.45 -26.06 -8.95
C GLN A 91 15.26 -25.60 -9.78
N ARG A 92 14.90 -26.38 -10.80
CA ARG A 92 13.77 -26.07 -11.68
C ARG A 92 12.46 -26.02 -10.89
N PHE A 93 12.19 -27.04 -10.08
CA PHE A 93 10.97 -27.12 -9.27
C PHE A 93 10.90 -26.00 -8.24
N ALA A 94 12.02 -25.68 -7.57
CA ALA A 94 12.10 -24.55 -6.64
C ALA A 94 11.79 -23.22 -7.35
N ILE A 95 12.46 -22.92 -8.47
CA ILE A 95 12.26 -21.67 -9.22
C ILE A 95 10.82 -21.57 -9.75
N GLU A 96 10.26 -22.65 -10.30
CA GLU A 96 8.90 -22.62 -10.87
C GLU A 96 7.81 -22.53 -9.79
N ASN A 97 8.07 -22.99 -8.55
CA ASN A 97 7.02 -23.17 -7.54
C ASN A 97 7.19 -22.37 -6.23
N HIS A 98 8.35 -21.75 -5.95
CA HIS A 98 8.59 -21.02 -4.70
C HIS A 98 7.59 -19.88 -4.45
N LYS A 99 7.15 -19.17 -5.49
CA LYS A 99 6.16 -18.07 -5.39
C LYS A 99 4.77 -18.53 -4.97
N PHE A 100 4.45 -19.80 -5.16
CA PHE A 100 3.17 -20.40 -4.74
C PHE A 100 3.25 -21.02 -3.35
N ASN A 101 4.38 -20.86 -2.65
CA ASN A 101 4.52 -21.35 -1.29
C ASN A 101 3.89 -20.37 -0.29
N THR A 102 2.66 -20.68 0.15
CA THR A 102 1.81 -19.76 0.92
C THR A 102 1.97 -19.80 2.44
N GLY A 103 3.01 -20.48 2.93
CA GLY A 103 3.17 -20.75 4.36
C GLY A 103 4.39 -20.15 5.02
N ILE A 104 5.21 -19.36 4.33
CA ILE A 104 6.51 -18.87 4.83
C ILE A 104 6.30 -17.75 5.86
N TYR A 105 6.99 -17.84 7.00
CA TYR A 105 6.80 -16.89 8.10
C TYR A 105 7.49 -15.54 7.87
N SER A 106 8.58 -15.49 7.11
CA SER A 106 9.29 -14.23 6.86
C SER A 106 8.54 -13.28 5.90
N HIS A 107 7.63 -13.78 5.06
CA HIS A 107 7.02 -13.02 3.95
C HIS A 107 5.61 -12.52 4.28
N ASN A 108 5.52 -11.67 5.31
CA ASN A 108 4.27 -11.01 5.68
C ASN A 108 4.48 -9.58 6.21
N LEU A 109 3.41 -8.79 6.22
CA LEU A 109 3.44 -7.38 6.64
C LEU A 109 3.82 -7.17 8.11
N VAL A 110 3.65 -8.17 8.98
CA VAL A 110 4.15 -8.09 10.37
C VAL A 110 5.67 -8.16 10.36
N THR A 111 6.27 -9.05 9.59
CA THR A 111 7.73 -9.13 9.44
C THR A 111 8.29 -7.85 8.81
N VAL A 112 7.61 -7.27 7.82
CA VAL A 112 7.97 -5.96 7.27
C VAL A 112 7.91 -4.87 8.35
N LEU A 113 6.84 -4.83 9.14
CA LEU A 113 6.69 -3.85 10.22
C LEU A 113 7.78 -4.01 11.30
N ILE A 114 8.15 -5.25 11.64
CA ILE A 114 9.26 -5.54 12.56
C ILE A 114 10.57 -5.03 11.97
N ALA A 115 10.85 -5.31 10.69
CA ALA A 115 12.07 -4.84 10.01
C ALA A 115 12.14 -3.31 9.98
N VAL A 116 11.04 -2.62 9.67
CA VAL A 116 10.94 -1.15 9.73
C VAL A 116 11.15 -0.62 11.15
N THR A 117 10.53 -1.25 12.15
CA THR A 117 10.67 -0.86 13.56
C THR A 117 12.11 -1.02 14.03
N PHE A 118 12.77 -2.13 13.68
CA PHE A 118 14.17 -2.37 14.00
C PHE A 118 15.10 -1.41 13.27
N PHE A 119 14.85 -1.13 12.00
CA PHE A 119 15.58 -0.09 11.28
C PHE A 119 15.47 1.26 12.01
N SER A 120 14.25 1.71 12.33
CA SER A 120 14.04 2.97 13.05
C SER A 120 14.71 2.97 14.42
N TYR A 121 14.63 1.87 15.18
CA TYR A 121 15.28 1.75 16.48
C TYR A 121 16.81 1.80 16.37
N PHE A 122 17.41 1.02 15.46
CA PHE A 122 18.86 0.97 15.31
C PHE A 122 19.44 2.23 14.68
N ALA A 123 18.75 2.82 13.71
CA ALA A 123 19.20 4.02 13.02
C ALA A 123 19.02 5.28 13.86
N LEU A 124 17.89 5.42 14.58
CA LEU A 124 17.50 6.68 15.22
C LEU A 124 17.69 6.69 16.74
N VAL A 125 17.74 5.52 17.40
CA VAL A 125 17.81 5.44 18.88
C VAL A 125 19.16 4.90 19.35
N GLN A 126 19.62 3.79 18.78
CA GLN A 126 20.83 3.09 19.23
C GLN A 126 22.09 3.49 18.46
N GLU A 127 21.96 4.22 17.36
CA GLU A 127 23.06 4.56 16.44
C GLU A 127 23.90 3.34 15.99
N ASN A 128 23.29 2.15 15.98
CA ASN A 128 23.93 0.92 15.51
C ASN A 128 23.77 0.82 14.00
N TYR A 129 24.65 1.52 13.28
CA TYR A 129 24.57 1.67 11.83
C TYR A 129 24.69 0.34 11.06
N GLY A 130 25.43 -0.63 11.60
CA GLY A 130 25.50 -1.97 10.99
C GLY A 130 24.16 -2.69 10.99
N ALA A 131 23.48 -2.71 12.16
CA ALA A 131 22.15 -3.30 12.28
C ALA A 131 21.09 -2.53 11.48
N ALA A 132 21.22 -1.20 11.39
CA ALA A 132 20.37 -0.37 10.54
C ALA A 132 20.52 -0.71 9.05
N ILE A 133 21.75 -0.76 8.52
CA ILE A 133 22.00 -1.10 7.11
C ILE A 133 21.49 -2.52 6.79
N PHE A 134 21.72 -3.47 7.70
CA PHE A 134 21.25 -4.83 7.54
C PHE A 134 19.71 -4.92 7.46
N THR A 135 19.01 -4.26 8.39
CA THR A 135 17.54 -4.21 8.40
C THR A 135 16.97 -3.42 7.23
N LEU A 136 17.67 -2.39 6.75
CA LEU A 136 17.34 -1.68 5.50
C LEU A 136 17.42 -2.61 4.29
N GLY A 137 18.45 -3.47 4.23
CA GLY A 137 18.55 -4.57 3.26
C GLY A 137 17.33 -5.49 3.31
N MET A 138 16.89 -5.92 4.50
CA MET A 138 15.69 -6.75 4.65
C MET A 138 14.41 -6.06 4.16
N ILE A 139 14.23 -4.77 4.51
CA ILE A 139 13.08 -3.98 4.04
C ILE A 139 13.06 -3.94 2.52
N SER A 140 14.23 -3.78 1.90
CA SER A 140 14.36 -3.72 0.44
C SER A 140 13.94 -5.02 -0.23
N HIS A 141 14.33 -6.17 0.33
CA HIS A 141 13.92 -7.49 -0.13
C HIS A 141 12.39 -7.65 -0.08
N TYR A 142 11.76 -7.40 1.07
CA TYR A 142 10.31 -7.54 1.19
C TYR A 142 9.55 -6.58 0.27
N SER A 143 10.06 -5.34 0.13
CA SER A 143 9.46 -4.34 -0.77
C SER A 143 9.55 -4.78 -2.23
N TYR A 144 10.70 -5.35 -2.62
CA TYR A 144 10.91 -5.89 -3.96
C TYR A 144 9.97 -7.06 -4.24
N ASP A 145 9.83 -8.02 -3.33
CA ASP A 145 8.97 -9.18 -3.53
C ASP A 145 7.47 -8.82 -3.56
N ILE A 146 7.03 -7.89 -2.72
CA ILE A 146 5.66 -7.34 -2.79
C ILE A 146 5.41 -6.71 -4.18
N PHE A 147 6.39 -5.95 -4.67
CA PHE A 147 6.30 -5.29 -5.98
C PHE A 147 6.32 -6.32 -7.13
N GLU A 148 7.18 -7.32 -7.04
CA GLU A 148 7.32 -8.38 -8.03
C GLU A 148 6.06 -9.25 -8.10
N ASP A 149 5.48 -9.62 -6.95
CA ASP A 149 4.18 -10.30 -6.86
C ASP A 149 3.09 -9.48 -7.53
N TRP A 150 3.02 -8.18 -7.25
CA TRP A 150 2.06 -7.29 -7.88
C TRP A 150 2.24 -7.22 -9.40
N LEU A 151 3.48 -7.14 -9.87
CA LEU A 151 3.83 -7.04 -11.28
C LEU A 151 3.49 -8.32 -12.06
N LEU A 152 3.84 -9.49 -11.50
CA LEU A 152 3.64 -10.79 -12.15
C LEU A 152 2.21 -11.31 -12.00
N LEU A 153 1.63 -11.24 -10.79
CA LEU A 153 0.30 -11.79 -10.48
C LEU A 153 -0.83 -10.79 -10.75
N GLY A 154 -0.52 -9.50 -10.94
CA GLY A 154 -1.50 -8.41 -11.08
C GLY A 154 -2.20 -8.04 -9.75
N ARG A 155 -1.83 -8.70 -8.66
CA ARG A 155 -2.29 -8.50 -7.28
C ARG A 155 -1.17 -8.84 -6.30
N ILE A 156 -1.19 -8.24 -5.11
CA ILE A 156 -0.28 -8.62 -4.03
C ILE A 156 -0.69 -10.01 -3.54
N ASN A 157 0.30 -10.88 -3.36
CA ASN A 157 0.09 -12.23 -2.86
C ASN A 157 -0.60 -12.17 -1.48
N PRO A 158 -1.74 -12.86 -1.28
CA PRO A 158 -2.45 -12.86 0.00
C PRO A 158 -1.59 -13.23 1.22
N ASN A 159 -0.50 -13.98 1.01
CA ASN A 159 0.49 -14.32 2.04
C ASN A 159 1.03 -13.09 2.78
N TRP A 160 1.21 -11.97 2.07
CA TRP A 160 1.70 -10.73 2.68
C TRP A 160 0.77 -10.21 3.77
N PHE A 161 -0.52 -10.48 3.67
CA PHE A 161 -1.49 -9.94 4.61
C PHE A 161 -1.64 -10.78 5.88
N LEU A 162 -1.02 -11.98 5.98
CA LEU A 162 -1.28 -12.93 7.07
C LEU A 162 -0.18 -13.89 7.49
N LEU A 163 -0.18 -14.10 8.82
CA LEU A 163 0.42 -15.19 9.55
C LEU A 163 -0.63 -16.28 9.88
N PHE A 164 -0.21 -17.54 9.74
CA PHE A 164 -0.86 -18.79 10.14
C PHE A 164 -2.05 -19.28 9.30
N LYS A 165 -1.97 -20.56 8.89
CA LYS A 165 -3.11 -21.36 8.43
C LYS A 165 -4.26 -21.16 9.43
N ARG A 166 -5.29 -20.42 9.04
CA ARG A 166 -6.56 -20.42 9.77
C ARG A 166 -7.27 -21.72 9.47
N GLU A 167 -6.99 -22.76 10.25
CA GLU A 167 -8.06 -23.71 10.55
C GLU A 167 -9.21 -22.90 11.16
N LYS A 168 -10.42 -23.06 10.58
CA LYS A 168 -11.67 -22.34 10.89
C LYS A 168 -11.70 -21.72 12.31
N ILE A 169 -11.23 -20.48 12.41
CA ILE A 169 -11.49 -19.68 13.60
C ILE A 169 -12.94 -19.22 13.45
N ASN A 170 -13.83 -19.76 14.29
CA ASN A 170 -15.16 -19.18 14.52
C ASN A 170 -14.93 -17.73 14.97
N THR A 171 -14.96 -16.79 14.01
CA THR A 171 -14.69 -15.38 14.30
C THR A 171 -15.79 -14.92 15.25
N PRO A 172 -15.45 -14.51 16.50
CA PRO A 172 -16.44 -14.06 17.46
C PRO A 172 -17.36 -13.01 16.83
N LEU A 173 -18.65 -13.06 17.16
CA LEU A 173 -19.66 -12.20 16.54
C LEU A 173 -19.28 -10.70 16.65
N PHE A 174 -18.67 -10.29 17.76
CA PHE A 174 -18.15 -8.94 17.97
C PHE A 174 -17.10 -8.56 16.91
N LEU A 175 -16.12 -9.43 16.65
CA LEU A 175 -15.10 -9.19 15.62
C LEU A 175 -15.72 -9.13 14.22
N LYS A 176 -16.69 -9.99 13.92
CA LYS A 176 -17.43 -9.91 12.63
C LYS A 176 -18.15 -8.57 12.48
N LYS A 177 -18.84 -8.08 13.52
CA LYS A 177 -19.49 -6.76 13.53
C LYS A 177 -18.47 -5.63 13.40
N GLY A 178 -17.34 -5.72 14.08
CA GLY A 178 -16.24 -4.75 13.98
C GLY A 178 -15.67 -4.65 12.57
N LEU A 179 -15.52 -5.78 11.88
CA LEU A 179 -15.05 -5.82 10.50
C LEU A 179 -16.08 -5.26 9.50
N ILE A 180 -17.37 -5.55 9.69
CA ILE A 180 -18.44 -4.93 8.89
C ILE A 180 -18.45 -3.42 9.11
N PHE A 181 -18.29 -2.96 10.36
CA PHE A 181 -18.19 -1.55 10.66
C PHE A 181 -16.95 -0.90 10.01
N ALA A 182 -15.78 -1.53 10.13
CA ALA A 182 -14.55 -1.08 9.47
C ALA A 182 -14.69 -1.02 7.94
N LYS A 183 -15.41 -1.98 7.34
CA LYS A 183 -15.77 -1.98 5.91
C LYS A 183 -16.72 -0.83 5.57
N LEU A 184 -17.74 -0.58 6.39
CA LEU A 184 -18.72 0.49 6.22
C LEU A 184 -18.07 1.88 6.23
N ILE A 185 -17.20 2.15 7.20
CA ILE A 185 -16.48 3.45 7.28
C ILE A 185 -15.26 3.52 6.36
N ARG A 186 -14.93 2.43 5.64
CA ARG A 186 -13.72 2.29 4.81
C ARG A 186 -12.42 2.57 5.62
N PHE A 187 -12.30 1.95 6.79
CA PHE A 187 -11.24 2.23 7.77
C PHE A 187 -9.84 2.21 7.17
N PHE A 188 -9.44 1.13 6.47
CA PHE A 188 -8.07 1.00 5.94
C PHE A 188 -7.73 2.03 4.85
N PRO A 189 -8.54 2.21 3.78
CA PRO A 189 -8.34 3.30 2.83
C PRO A 189 -8.24 4.66 3.50
N ASN A 190 -9.08 4.91 4.52
CA ASN A 190 -9.09 6.18 5.22
C ASN A 190 -7.80 6.35 6.02
N ALA A 191 -7.43 5.39 6.86
CA ALA A 191 -6.21 5.43 7.66
C ALA A 191 -4.98 5.75 6.80
N LEU A 192 -4.84 5.10 5.64
CA LEU A 192 -3.77 5.41 4.68
C LEU A 192 -3.91 6.81 4.09
N SER A 193 -5.13 7.23 3.76
CA SER A 193 -5.39 8.56 3.23
C SER A 193 -5.21 9.70 4.24
N ALA A 194 -4.97 9.39 5.53
CA ALA A 194 -4.61 10.36 6.56
C ALA A 194 -3.11 10.71 6.51
N PHE A 195 -2.31 9.93 5.79
CA PHE A 195 -0.87 10.11 5.71
C PHE A 195 -0.46 11.55 5.36
N PRO A 196 -1.03 12.24 4.36
CA PRO A 196 -0.60 13.60 4.04
C PRO A 196 -0.83 14.59 5.20
N LEU A 197 -1.89 14.40 5.99
CA LEU A 197 -2.17 15.23 7.17
C LEU A 197 -1.11 15.02 8.25
N VAL A 198 -0.80 13.76 8.57
CA VAL A 198 0.24 13.44 9.55
C VAL A 198 1.60 13.93 9.07
N TYR A 199 1.89 13.69 7.79
CA TYR A 199 3.14 14.09 7.15
C TYR A 199 3.34 15.61 7.14
N GLY A 200 2.30 16.39 6.80
CA GLY A 200 2.36 17.86 6.87
C GLY A 200 2.69 18.36 8.27
N TYR A 201 2.09 17.75 9.31
CA TYR A 201 2.40 18.09 10.69
C TYR A 201 3.84 17.74 11.08
N PHE A 202 4.35 16.59 10.64
CA PHE A 202 5.72 16.15 10.91
C PHE A 202 6.73 17.06 10.20
N LEU A 203 6.44 17.42 8.94
CA LEU A 203 7.25 18.34 8.15
C LEU A 203 7.39 19.72 8.80
N ALA A 204 6.29 20.25 9.34
CA ALA A 204 6.27 21.54 10.02
C ALA A 204 7.12 21.55 11.30
N ASN A 205 7.32 20.39 11.93
CA ASN A 205 8.10 20.22 13.16
C ASN A 205 9.47 19.56 12.89
N ASP A 206 9.92 19.53 11.63
CA ASP A 206 11.19 18.91 11.23
C ASP A 206 11.39 17.47 11.74
N PHE A 207 10.29 16.71 11.85
CA PHE A 207 10.23 15.36 12.41
C PHE A 207 10.65 15.24 13.88
N ASN A 208 10.84 16.34 14.59
CA ASN A 208 11.21 16.37 16.00
C ASN A 208 9.99 16.65 16.88
N LEU A 209 9.24 15.59 17.18
CA LEU A 209 7.96 15.69 17.89
C LEU A 209 8.08 15.20 19.33
N THR A 210 7.49 15.96 20.25
CA THR A 210 7.24 15.49 21.61
C THR A 210 6.14 14.42 21.63
N LEU A 211 6.09 13.60 22.69
CA LEU A 211 5.04 12.59 22.86
C LEU A 211 3.62 13.20 22.85
N LYS A 212 3.48 14.44 23.37
CA LYS A 212 2.21 15.18 23.37
C LYS A 212 1.77 15.53 21.96
N GLU A 213 2.69 16.02 21.13
CA GLU A 213 2.40 16.37 19.73
C GLU A 213 2.10 15.14 18.90
N PHE A 214 2.83 14.04 19.14
CA PHE A 214 2.55 12.75 18.53
C PHE A 214 1.14 12.24 18.88
N GLY A 215 0.75 12.32 20.16
CA GLY A 215 -0.61 11.97 20.61
C GLY A 215 -1.68 12.87 19.99
N PHE A 216 -1.42 14.18 19.90
CA PHE A 216 -2.32 15.15 19.28
C PHE A 216 -2.57 14.84 17.80
N ILE A 217 -1.51 14.69 17.00
CA ILE A 217 -1.65 14.45 15.56
C ILE A 217 -2.27 13.08 15.26
N PHE A 218 -1.98 12.06 16.07
CA PHE A 218 -2.63 10.76 15.95
C PHE A 218 -4.14 10.84 16.21
N LEU A 219 -4.54 11.55 17.27
CA LEU A 219 -5.96 11.76 17.57
C LEU A 219 -6.65 12.60 16.49
N ALA A 220 -5.99 13.65 16.00
CA ALA A 220 -6.50 14.48 14.91
C ALA A 220 -6.68 13.65 13.62
N ALA A 221 -5.70 12.82 13.25
CA ALA A 221 -5.78 11.93 12.10
C ALA A 221 -6.89 10.87 12.26
N PHE A 222 -7.08 10.33 13.47
CA PHE A 222 -8.15 9.40 13.78
C PHE A 222 -9.54 10.05 13.67
N LEU A 223 -9.72 11.26 14.20
CA LEU A 223 -11.00 11.98 14.07
C LEU A 223 -11.27 12.37 12.60
N PHE A 224 -10.25 12.85 11.90
CA PHE A 224 -10.36 13.29 10.52
C PHE A 224 -10.69 12.14 9.57
N SER A 225 -10.04 10.99 9.75
CA SER A 225 -10.02 9.97 8.71
C SER A 225 -11.05 8.84 8.90
N PRO A 226 -10.94 7.93 9.88
CA PRO A 226 -11.95 6.91 10.06
C PRO A 226 -13.30 7.44 10.54
N ILE A 227 -13.35 8.56 11.30
CA ILE A 227 -14.63 9.10 11.81
C ILE A 227 -15.28 10.04 10.79
N PHE A 228 -14.67 11.20 10.50
CA PHE A 228 -15.26 12.18 9.58
C PHE A 228 -15.36 11.67 8.14
N TYR A 229 -14.25 11.24 7.53
CA TYR A 229 -14.31 10.68 6.17
C TYR A 229 -15.11 9.37 6.13
N GLY A 230 -15.14 8.60 7.22
CA GLY A 230 -16.05 7.46 7.36
C GLY A 230 -17.52 7.87 7.19
N ALA A 231 -17.95 8.95 7.83
CA ALA A 231 -19.28 9.51 7.65
C ALA A 231 -19.54 9.97 6.20
N VAL A 232 -18.60 10.73 5.61
CA VAL A 232 -18.69 11.19 4.22
C VAL A 232 -18.84 10.01 3.25
N TYR A 233 -18.06 8.94 3.43
CA TYR A 233 -18.17 7.76 2.57
C TYR A 233 -19.43 6.94 2.77
N ILE A 234 -20.00 6.91 3.98
CA ILE A 234 -21.33 6.32 4.20
C ILE A 234 -22.39 7.12 3.43
N MET A 235 -22.31 8.46 3.46
CA MET A 235 -23.20 9.31 2.69
C MET A 235 -23.10 9.02 1.18
N ASP A 236 -21.87 8.90 0.66
CA ASP A 236 -21.62 8.49 -0.74
C ASP A 236 -22.21 7.11 -1.04
N ASP A 237 -21.95 6.10 -0.19
CA ASP A 237 -22.42 4.72 -0.38
C ASP A 237 -23.96 4.62 -0.34
N ILE A 238 -24.64 5.46 0.45
CA ILE A 238 -26.11 5.54 0.47
C ILE A 238 -26.62 6.11 -0.85
N ARG A 239 -26.00 7.19 -1.34
CA ARG A 239 -26.42 7.87 -2.57
C ARG A 239 -26.19 7.00 -3.81
N ASP A 240 -25.06 6.32 -3.86
CA ASP A 240 -24.65 5.49 -4.99
C ASP A 240 -25.19 4.05 -4.89
N LEU A 241 -26.10 3.75 -3.97
CA LEU A 241 -26.51 2.38 -3.64
C LEU A 241 -26.94 1.56 -4.87
N GLU A 242 -27.80 2.12 -5.73
CA GLU A 242 -28.31 1.41 -6.92
C GLU A 242 -27.22 1.15 -7.96
N SER A 243 -26.35 2.13 -8.22
CA SER A 243 -25.24 1.97 -9.17
C SER A 243 -24.17 1.02 -8.61
N ASP A 244 -23.84 1.12 -7.32
CA ASP A 244 -22.89 0.25 -6.64
C ASP A 244 -23.39 -1.20 -6.56
N ARG A 245 -24.70 -1.44 -6.48
CA ARG A 245 -25.29 -2.80 -6.58
C ARG A 245 -25.12 -3.42 -7.96
N ARG A 246 -25.19 -2.62 -9.04
CA ARG A 246 -24.98 -3.08 -10.41
C ARG A 246 -23.49 -3.26 -10.75
N HIS A 247 -22.61 -2.62 -10.00
CA HIS A 247 -21.17 -2.68 -10.27
C HIS A 247 -20.56 -4.03 -9.81
N PRO A 248 -19.78 -4.73 -10.65
CA PRO A 248 -19.31 -6.10 -10.39
C PRO A 248 -18.44 -6.24 -9.12
N VAL A 249 -17.61 -5.23 -8.81
CA VAL A 249 -16.79 -5.21 -7.58
C VAL A 249 -17.51 -4.59 -6.37
N LYS A 250 -18.17 -3.44 -6.54
CA LYS A 250 -18.71 -2.67 -5.41
C LYS A 250 -19.93 -3.35 -4.78
N SER A 251 -20.69 -4.13 -5.56
CA SER A 251 -21.85 -4.89 -5.09
C SER A 251 -21.52 -5.82 -3.92
N ARG A 252 -20.31 -6.39 -3.90
CA ARG A 252 -19.82 -7.23 -2.79
C ARG A 252 -18.88 -6.45 -1.86
N GLY A 253 -18.12 -5.49 -2.42
CA GLY A 253 -17.09 -4.74 -1.70
C GLY A 253 -17.60 -3.63 -0.77
N ARG A 254 -18.84 -3.15 -0.93
CA ARG A 254 -19.44 -2.11 -0.07
C ARG A 254 -20.42 -2.75 0.90
N ALA A 255 -20.35 -2.38 2.18
CA ALA A 255 -21.21 -2.94 3.23
C ALA A 255 -22.70 -2.68 3.00
N ILE A 256 -23.06 -1.54 2.38
CA ILE A 256 -24.46 -1.21 2.08
C ILE A 256 -24.94 -1.92 0.80
N ALA A 257 -24.11 -1.93 -0.25
CA ALA A 257 -24.48 -2.57 -1.53
C ALA A 257 -24.59 -4.10 -1.40
N SER A 258 -23.75 -4.72 -0.57
CA SER A 258 -23.77 -6.17 -0.27
C SER A 258 -24.95 -6.61 0.60
N GLY A 259 -25.65 -5.67 1.22
CA GLY A 259 -26.71 -5.94 2.18
C GLY A 259 -26.22 -6.28 3.60
N GLU A 260 -24.92 -6.23 3.88
CA GLU A 260 -24.38 -6.46 5.24
C GLU A 260 -24.84 -5.39 6.24
N VAL A 261 -25.13 -4.17 5.76
CA VAL A 261 -25.67 -3.07 6.56
C VAL A 261 -26.87 -2.46 5.85
N SER A 262 -28.01 -2.35 6.55
CA SER A 262 -29.20 -1.71 5.98
C SER A 262 -28.98 -0.19 5.75
N PRO A 263 -29.60 0.42 4.72
CA PRO A 263 -29.51 1.88 4.50
C PRO A 263 -30.03 2.71 5.68
N ALA A 264 -31.00 2.19 6.45
CA ALA A 264 -31.49 2.84 7.66
C ALA A 264 -30.43 2.86 8.78
N THR A 265 -29.76 1.73 9.00
CA THR A 265 -28.65 1.63 9.97
C THR A 265 -27.48 2.52 9.55
N ALA A 266 -27.11 2.49 8.27
CA ALA A 266 -26.04 3.32 7.72
C ALA A 266 -26.32 4.82 7.94
N ARG A 267 -27.56 5.30 7.70
CA ARG A 267 -27.96 6.69 7.97
C ARG A 267 -27.80 7.09 9.44
N ARG A 268 -28.11 6.19 10.40
CA ARG A 268 -27.91 6.46 11.83
C ARG A 268 -26.43 6.58 12.16
N ILE A 269 -25.62 5.63 11.68
CA ILE A 269 -24.16 5.63 11.87
C ILE A 269 -23.54 6.89 11.27
N PHE A 270 -23.93 7.27 10.06
CA PHE A 270 -23.51 8.51 9.42
C PHE A 270 -23.75 9.74 10.30
N LYS A 271 -24.99 9.93 10.80
CA LYS A 271 -25.34 11.07 11.66
C LYS A 271 -24.51 11.10 12.95
N ILE A 272 -24.33 9.94 13.58
CA ILE A 272 -23.54 9.80 14.81
C ILE A 272 -22.08 10.16 14.55
N LEU A 273 -21.45 9.56 13.52
CA LEU A 273 -20.05 9.81 13.19
C LEU A 273 -19.81 11.27 12.81
N LEU A 274 -20.71 11.87 12.03
CA LEU A 274 -20.59 13.28 11.64
C LEU A 274 -20.71 14.20 12.86
N PHE A 275 -21.70 13.99 13.72
CA PHE A 275 -21.88 14.77 14.94
C PHE A 275 -20.64 14.69 15.84
N PHE A 276 -20.19 13.47 16.16
CA PHE A 276 -19.03 13.28 17.03
C PHE A 276 -17.72 13.75 16.39
N SER A 277 -17.56 13.68 15.06
CA SER A 277 -16.38 14.24 14.42
C SER A 277 -16.25 15.74 14.62
N PHE A 278 -17.36 16.49 14.50
CA PHE A 278 -17.35 17.93 14.71
C PHE A 278 -17.23 18.30 16.19
N LEU A 279 -17.93 17.57 17.08
CA LEU A 279 -17.83 17.77 18.52
C LEU A 279 -16.39 17.59 19.01
N PHE A 280 -15.76 16.45 18.69
CA PHE A 280 -14.39 16.20 19.13
C PHE A 280 -13.36 17.07 18.40
N ALA A 281 -13.59 17.46 17.14
CA ALA A 281 -12.74 18.43 16.47
C ALA A 281 -12.77 19.79 17.17
N ALA A 282 -13.96 20.28 17.57
CA ALA A 282 -14.09 21.53 18.31
C ALA A 282 -13.37 21.50 19.66
N LEU A 283 -13.42 20.36 20.35
CA LEU A 283 -12.73 20.15 21.63
C LEU A 283 -11.20 20.01 21.46
N LEU A 284 -10.74 19.46 20.34
CA LEU A 284 -9.32 19.20 20.10
C LEU A 284 -8.59 20.41 19.51
N SER A 285 -9.16 21.05 18.49
CA SER A 285 -8.54 22.19 17.79
C SER A 285 -9.56 22.93 16.92
N HIS A 286 -9.69 24.24 17.11
CA HIS A 286 -10.51 25.11 16.26
C HIS A 286 -10.11 25.03 14.78
N ILE A 287 -8.81 24.85 14.49
CA ILE A 287 -8.29 24.65 13.12
C ILE A 287 -8.85 23.37 12.52
N LEU A 288 -8.85 22.27 13.29
CA LEU A 288 -9.38 20.99 12.83
C LEU A 288 -10.89 21.10 12.55
N PHE A 289 -11.65 21.78 13.41
CA PHE A 289 -13.08 22.01 13.21
C PHE A 289 -13.36 22.76 11.90
N ILE A 290 -12.64 23.85 11.65
CA ILE A 290 -12.76 24.64 10.41
C ILE A 290 -12.37 23.78 9.19
N ALA A 291 -11.29 23.01 9.31
CA ALA A 291 -10.85 22.10 8.25
C ALA A 291 -11.95 21.09 7.91
N LEU A 292 -12.53 20.40 8.90
CA LEU A 292 -13.64 19.46 8.68
C LEU A 292 -14.83 20.14 7.98
N GLY A 293 -15.15 21.38 8.35
CA GLY A 293 -16.17 22.19 7.70
C GLY A 293 -15.86 22.42 6.21
N ALA A 294 -14.65 22.88 5.89
CA ALA A 294 -14.21 23.10 4.51
C ALA A 294 -14.23 21.80 3.69
N PHE A 295 -13.73 20.70 4.25
CA PHE A 295 -13.79 19.39 3.63
C PHE A 295 -15.24 18.94 3.38
N LEU A 296 -16.14 19.14 4.34
CA LEU A 296 -17.54 18.77 4.18
C LEU A 296 -18.19 19.56 3.04
N VAL A 297 -17.99 20.88 3.00
CA VAL A 297 -18.50 21.74 1.93
C VAL A 297 -18.01 21.28 0.56
N LEU A 298 -16.72 20.99 0.41
CA LEU A 298 -16.15 20.53 -0.85
C LEU A 298 -16.69 19.15 -1.26
N ASN A 299 -16.83 18.22 -0.32
CA ASN A 299 -17.43 16.91 -0.59
C ASN A 299 -18.91 17.04 -1.01
N LEU A 300 -19.68 17.89 -0.33
CA LEU A 300 -21.08 18.15 -0.70
C LEU A 300 -21.19 18.83 -2.08
N LEU A 301 -20.36 19.84 -2.34
CA LEU A 301 -20.32 20.52 -3.64
C LEU A 301 -19.97 19.55 -4.77
N TYR A 302 -18.96 18.70 -4.55
CA TYR A 302 -18.64 17.64 -5.50
C TYR A 302 -19.82 16.70 -5.72
N LEU A 303 -20.38 16.15 -4.62
CA LEU A 303 -21.41 15.14 -4.67
C LEU A 303 -22.68 15.66 -5.37
N PHE A 304 -23.15 16.87 -5.03
CA PHE A 304 -24.43 17.41 -5.52
C PHE A 304 -24.32 18.22 -6.81
N ALA A 305 -23.22 18.93 -7.08
CA ALA A 305 -23.12 19.84 -8.22
C ALA A 305 -22.12 19.39 -9.28
N LEU A 306 -20.89 19.01 -8.88
CA LEU A 306 -19.77 18.97 -9.81
C LEU A 306 -19.48 17.58 -10.42
N ARG A 307 -19.93 16.50 -9.80
CA ARG A 307 -19.61 15.11 -10.21
C ARG A 307 -20.04 14.74 -11.63
N LYS A 308 -20.91 15.53 -12.27
CA LYS A 308 -21.32 15.31 -13.67
C LYS A 308 -20.23 15.69 -14.68
N ILE A 309 -19.21 16.45 -14.27
CA ILE A 309 -18.14 16.92 -15.15
C ILE A 309 -16.94 15.97 -15.02
N PRO A 310 -16.50 15.28 -16.10
CA PRO A 310 -15.47 14.24 -16.03
C PRO A 310 -14.15 14.66 -15.39
N VAL A 311 -13.69 15.87 -15.73
CA VAL A 311 -12.42 16.43 -15.26
C VAL A 311 -12.48 16.82 -13.79
N VAL A 312 -13.68 17.19 -13.31
CA VAL A 312 -13.83 17.71 -11.95
C VAL A 312 -13.62 16.62 -10.91
N ASP A 313 -13.82 15.34 -11.26
CA ASP A 313 -13.47 14.25 -10.35
C ASP A 313 -11.95 14.19 -10.06
N ILE A 314 -11.13 14.39 -11.09
CA ILE A 314 -9.66 14.43 -10.95
C ILE A 314 -9.25 15.64 -10.12
N VAL A 315 -9.79 16.81 -10.46
CA VAL A 315 -9.48 18.08 -9.77
C VAL A 315 -9.92 18.03 -8.31
N MET A 316 -11.16 17.64 -8.01
CA MET A 316 -11.66 17.58 -6.65
C MET A 316 -10.94 16.53 -5.80
N SER A 317 -10.63 15.35 -6.37
CA SER A 317 -9.83 14.35 -5.67
C SER A 317 -8.45 14.90 -5.31
N THR A 318 -7.86 15.72 -6.19
CA THR A 318 -6.56 16.36 -5.95
C THR A 318 -6.65 17.43 -4.88
N ILE A 319 -7.62 18.34 -4.97
CA ILE A 319 -7.85 19.38 -3.96
C ILE A 319 -8.05 18.73 -2.58
N LEU A 320 -8.96 17.75 -2.48
CA LEU A 320 -9.24 17.05 -1.22
C LEU A 320 -8.05 16.23 -0.71
N HIS A 321 -7.13 15.80 -1.57
CA HIS A 321 -5.92 15.14 -1.11
C HIS A 321 -4.92 16.16 -0.56
N SER A 322 -4.57 17.17 -1.36
CA SER A 322 -3.54 18.15 -0.99
C SER A 322 -3.96 19.05 0.16
N MET A 323 -5.27 19.33 0.32
CA MET A 323 -5.78 20.01 1.51
C MET A 323 -5.46 19.27 2.81
N LYS A 324 -5.24 17.96 2.79
CA LYS A 324 -4.85 17.21 4.00
C LYS A 324 -3.44 17.57 4.42
N LEU A 325 -2.50 17.65 3.47
CA LEU A 325 -1.14 18.13 3.70
C LEU A 325 -1.17 19.55 4.29
N LEU A 326 -1.94 20.44 3.67
CA LEU A 326 -2.13 21.82 4.16
C LEU A 326 -2.70 21.84 5.59
N THR A 327 -3.69 20.99 5.88
CA THR A 327 -4.27 20.88 7.22
C THR A 327 -3.23 20.43 8.24
N GLY A 328 -2.37 19.48 7.89
CA GLY A 328 -1.26 19.05 8.74
C GLY A 328 -0.30 20.18 9.08
N LEU A 329 0.12 20.95 8.06
CA LEU A 329 1.00 22.12 8.23
C LEU A 329 0.37 23.18 9.15
N VAL A 330 -0.89 23.54 8.88
CA VAL A 330 -1.60 24.58 9.66
C VAL A 330 -1.87 24.12 11.09
N LEU A 331 -2.16 22.82 11.32
CA LEU A 331 -2.31 22.26 12.67
C LEU A 331 -1.03 22.36 13.50
N ALA A 332 0.14 22.32 12.86
CA ALA A 332 1.44 22.55 13.50
C ALA A 332 1.80 24.04 13.64
N GLY A 333 0.91 24.95 13.23
CA GLY A 333 1.16 26.40 13.25
C GLY A 333 2.08 26.89 12.12
N ALA A 334 2.39 26.05 11.13
CA ALA A 334 3.22 26.41 10.00
C ALA A 334 2.40 27.03 8.86
N SER A 335 2.94 28.08 8.25
CA SER A 335 2.38 28.65 7.02
C SER A 335 2.64 27.71 5.84
N PRO A 336 1.61 27.31 5.07
CA PRO A 336 1.83 26.50 3.88
C PRO A 336 2.74 27.15 2.83
N LEU A 337 2.84 28.48 2.82
CA LEU A 337 3.72 29.22 1.91
C LEU A 337 5.20 28.89 2.15
N SER A 338 5.58 28.60 3.40
CA SER A 338 6.94 28.15 3.74
C SER A 338 7.28 26.77 3.16
N PHE A 339 6.26 26.01 2.73
CA PHE A 339 6.38 24.66 2.18
C PHE A 339 5.88 24.59 0.73
N LEU A 340 5.82 25.73 0.03
CA LEU A 340 5.20 25.85 -1.30
C LEU A 340 5.74 24.83 -2.31
N ALA A 341 7.05 24.59 -2.28
CA ALA A 341 7.75 23.54 -3.02
C ALA A 341 7.11 22.15 -2.91
N ILE A 342 6.90 21.72 -1.67
CA ILE A 342 6.37 20.41 -1.31
C ILE A 342 4.87 20.37 -1.62
N VAL A 343 4.15 21.44 -1.33
CA VAL A 343 2.70 21.56 -1.63
C VAL A 343 2.45 21.46 -3.14
N ILE A 344 3.21 22.18 -3.96
CA ILE A 344 3.09 22.10 -5.42
C ILE A 344 3.42 20.68 -5.90
N THR A 345 4.48 20.08 -5.37
CA THR A 345 4.86 18.71 -5.75
C THR A 345 3.77 17.70 -5.39
N ASP A 346 3.17 17.83 -4.20
CA ASP A 346 2.06 16.99 -3.76
C ASP A 346 0.84 17.11 -4.67
N ILE A 347 0.43 18.33 -5.01
CA ILE A 347 -0.69 18.60 -5.92
C ILE A 347 -0.42 17.96 -7.28
N LEU A 348 0.76 18.20 -7.85
CA LEU A 348 1.14 17.69 -9.16
C LEU A 348 1.18 16.16 -9.19
N ALA A 349 1.87 15.54 -8.23
CA ALA A 349 1.97 14.10 -8.14
C ALA A 349 0.59 13.45 -7.91
N TYR A 350 -0.24 13.99 -7.02
CA TYR A 350 -1.57 13.44 -6.80
C TYR A 350 -2.52 13.67 -7.99
N PHE A 351 -2.40 14.79 -8.70
CA PHE A 351 -3.16 15.01 -9.93
C PHE A 351 -2.83 13.95 -10.97
N SER A 352 -1.54 13.69 -11.19
CA SER A 352 -1.04 12.62 -12.06
C SER A 352 -1.62 11.25 -11.67
N ILE A 353 -1.67 10.97 -10.38
CA ILE A 353 -2.25 9.75 -9.82
C ILE A 353 -3.76 9.64 -10.11
N ALA A 354 -4.52 10.69 -9.80
CA ALA A 354 -5.97 10.73 -9.95
C ALA A 354 -6.36 10.60 -11.43
N ALA A 355 -5.58 11.24 -12.30
CA ALA A 355 -5.63 11.11 -13.74
C ALA A 355 -5.41 9.67 -14.22
N GLY A 356 -4.32 9.02 -13.80
CA GLY A 356 -4.01 7.63 -14.17
C GLY A 356 -5.07 6.63 -13.68
N LYS A 357 -5.66 6.86 -12.51
CA LYS A 357 -6.80 6.07 -12.02
C LYS A 357 -7.99 6.15 -12.98
N LYS A 358 -8.28 7.34 -13.53
CA LYS A 358 -9.40 7.53 -14.47
C LYS A 358 -9.16 6.92 -15.83
N VAL A 359 -7.96 7.07 -16.39
CA VAL A 359 -7.55 6.38 -17.63
C VAL A 359 -7.75 4.87 -17.49
N ARG A 360 -7.37 4.29 -16.35
CA ARG A 360 -7.57 2.86 -16.09
C ARG A 360 -9.05 2.47 -15.96
N GLU A 361 -9.85 3.24 -15.23
CA GLU A 361 -11.30 2.99 -15.11
C GLU A 361 -12.00 3.01 -16.48
N HIS A 362 -11.56 3.89 -17.38
CA HIS A 362 -12.02 3.93 -18.78
C HIS A 362 -11.61 2.67 -19.56
N LYS A 363 -10.33 2.26 -19.51
CA LYS A 363 -9.85 1.02 -20.15
C LYS A 363 -10.53 -0.25 -19.63
N GLU A 364 -10.92 -0.28 -18.35
CA GLU A 364 -11.64 -1.39 -17.73
C GLU A 364 -13.15 -1.39 -18.07
N GLY A 365 -13.65 -0.41 -18.83
CA GLY A 365 -15.08 -0.29 -19.18
C GLY A 365 -15.97 0.16 -18.02
N TYR A 366 -15.39 0.59 -16.90
CA TYR A 366 -16.16 1.06 -15.72
C TYR A 366 -16.51 2.54 -15.78
N ALA A 367 -15.87 3.30 -16.66
CA ALA A 367 -16.20 4.69 -16.96
C ALA A 367 -16.91 4.77 -18.32
N GLU A 368 -18.05 4.10 -18.47
CA GLU A 368 -18.93 4.30 -19.62
C GLU A 368 -19.32 5.79 -19.70
N SER A 369 -19.07 6.42 -20.86
CA SER A 369 -19.47 7.79 -21.26
C SER A 369 -18.66 9.01 -20.80
N MET A 370 -17.79 8.96 -19.79
CA MET A 370 -17.20 10.21 -19.26
C MET A 370 -15.95 10.72 -19.99
N LEU A 371 -15.13 9.85 -20.57
CA LEU A 371 -13.89 10.24 -21.26
C LEU A 371 -13.88 9.60 -22.65
N ASN A 372 -13.73 10.39 -23.71
CA ASN A 372 -13.39 9.85 -25.03
C ASN A 372 -11.96 9.28 -24.96
N THR A 373 -11.65 8.26 -25.77
CA THR A 373 -10.34 7.61 -25.84
C THR A 373 -9.21 8.64 -26.01
N ASP A 374 -9.41 9.64 -26.87
CA ASP A 374 -8.44 10.73 -27.11
C ASP A 374 -8.10 11.49 -25.80
N TYR A 375 -9.09 11.72 -24.94
CA TYR A 375 -8.90 12.43 -23.68
C TYR A 375 -8.07 11.61 -22.69
N ALA A 376 -8.22 10.30 -22.69
CA ALA A 376 -7.42 9.41 -21.85
C ALA A 376 -5.94 9.41 -22.26
N ASP A 377 -5.66 9.57 -23.55
CA ASP A 377 -4.30 9.66 -24.08
C ASP A 377 -3.64 11.01 -23.73
N TYR A 378 -4.35 12.14 -23.89
CA TYR A 378 -3.86 13.46 -23.44
C TYR A 378 -3.56 13.48 -21.93
N LEU A 379 -4.43 12.87 -21.14
CA LEU A 379 -4.27 12.80 -19.70
C LEU A 379 -3.06 11.93 -19.30
N SER A 380 -2.77 10.89 -20.07
CA SER A 380 -1.57 10.06 -19.90
C SER A 380 -0.28 10.83 -20.26
N ILE A 381 -0.29 11.60 -21.35
CA ILE A 381 0.85 12.46 -21.73
C ILE A 381 1.11 13.51 -20.64
N PHE A 382 0.05 14.18 -20.16
CA PHE A 382 0.15 15.13 -19.06
C PHE A 382 0.71 14.47 -17.79
N GLN A 383 0.33 13.22 -17.51
CA GLN A 383 0.83 12.45 -16.37
C GLN A 383 2.36 12.29 -16.42
N TYR A 384 2.90 11.93 -17.58
CA TYR A 384 4.36 11.80 -17.79
C TYR A 384 5.07 13.15 -17.66
N LEU A 385 4.49 14.22 -18.21
CA LEU A 385 5.06 15.57 -18.09
C LEU A 385 5.16 15.99 -16.63
N VAL A 386 4.10 15.78 -15.85
CA VAL A 386 4.08 16.12 -14.42
C VAL A 386 5.09 15.27 -13.62
N TYR A 387 5.25 14.00 -13.98
CA TYR A 387 6.25 13.13 -13.36
C TYR A 387 7.68 13.61 -13.65
N VAL A 388 7.97 13.96 -14.90
CA VAL A 388 9.27 14.53 -15.31
C VAL A 388 9.52 15.85 -14.57
N LEU A 389 8.54 16.76 -14.53
CA LEU A 389 8.67 18.03 -13.82
C LEU A 389 8.90 17.84 -12.31
N SER A 390 8.22 16.87 -11.69
CA SER A 390 8.40 16.53 -10.27
C SER A 390 9.81 15.98 -10.01
N ILE A 391 10.33 15.15 -10.93
CA ILE A 391 11.71 14.63 -10.89
C ILE A 391 12.74 15.75 -11.13
N THR A 392 12.51 16.63 -12.09
CA THR A 392 13.38 17.78 -12.34
C THR A 392 13.42 18.72 -11.13
N TYR A 393 12.27 18.91 -10.48
CA TYR A 393 12.19 19.68 -9.24
C TYR A 393 12.95 19.00 -8.09
N LEU A 394 12.81 17.69 -7.93
CA LEU A 394 13.62 16.87 -7.02
C LEU A 394 15.13 17.10 -7.25
N PHE A 395 15.60 17.01 -8.50
CA PHE A 395 17.01 17.25 -8.83
C PHE A 395 17.47 18.68 -8.57
N ARG A 396 16.61 19.69 -8.80
CA ARG A 396 16.94 21.09 -8.45
C ARG A 396 17.12 21.28 -6.95
N THR A 397 16.37 20.54 -6.14
CA THR A 397 16.48 20.57 -4.66
C THR A 397 17.62 19.72 -4.11
N PHE A 398 18.42 19.05 -4.96
CA PHE A 398 19.51 18.16 -4.53
C PHE A 398 20.56 18.87 -3.67
N ASN A 399 20.82 20.15 -3.93
CA ASN A 399 21.76 20.97 -3.14
C ASN A 399 21.18 21.41 -1.79
N GLU A 400 19.91 21.13 -1.50
CA GLU A 400 19.26 21.31 -0.21
C GLU A 400 18.82 19.97 0.35
N PRO A 401 19.72 19.22 1.02
CA PRO A 401 19.48 17.83 1.41
C PRO A 401 18.16 17.66 2.18
N GLY A 402 17.85 18.58 3.09
CA GLY A 402 16.60 18.56 3.85
C GLY A 402 15.35 18.64 2.95
N LEU A 403 15.36 19.47 1.91
CA LEU A 403 14.25 19.60 0.96
C LEU A 403 14.18 18.39 0.03
N PHE A 404 15.33 17.88 -0.43
CA PHE A 404 15.42 16.70 -1.27
C PHE A 404 14.76 15.46 -0.61
N TYR A 405 15.07 15.16 0.66
CA TYR A 405 14.43 14.02 1.36
C TYR A 405 12.94 14.23 1.58
N ARG A 406 12.50 15.46 1.89
CA ARG A 406 11.09 15.79 2.06
C ARG A 406 10.32 15.59 0.75
N VAL A 407 10.88 16.00 -0.38
CA VAL A 407 10.21 15.79 -1.68
C VAL A 407 10.24 14.30 -2.08
N LEU A 408 11.34 13.58 -1.84
CA LEU A 408 11.45 12.15 -2.13
C LEU A 408 10.46 11.32 -1.30
N ILE A 409 10.38 11.57 0.01
CA ILE A 409 9.41 10.92 0.91
C ILE A 409 7.98 11.22 0.45
N THR A 410 7.69 12.45 0.02
CA THR A 410 6.37 12.81 -0.53
C THR A 410 6.06 11.99 -1.77
N VAL A 411 6.99 11.87 -2.73
CA VAL A 411 6.79 11.10 -3.97
C VAL A 411 6.66 9.60 -3.68
N VAL A 412 7.43 9.05 -2.75
CA VAL A 412 7.33 7.65 -2.32
C VAL A 412 6.02 7.40 -1.57
N ALA A 413 5.61 8.29 -0.68
CA ALA A 413 4.33 8.18 0.03
C ALA A 413 3.13 8.30 -0.91
N LEU A 414 3.19 9.24 -1.86
CA LEU A 414 2.18 9.38 -2.90
C LEU A 414 2.11 8.14 -3.78
N SER A 415 3.25 7.56 -4.16
CA SER A 415 3.25 6.30 -4.91
C SER A 415 2.71 5.12 -4.06
N MET A 416 3.01 5.06 -2.76
CA MET A 416 2.45 4.06 -1.83
C MET A 416 0.93 4.17 -1.68
N THR A 417 0.35 5.38 -1.62
CA THR A 417 -1.12 5.57 -1.56
C THR A 417 -1.86 5.07 -2.82
N VAL A 418 -1.11 4.78 -3.89
CA VAL A 418 -1.63 4.46 -5.23
C VAL A 418 -1.33 3.03 -5.64
N LEU A 419 -0.16 2.53 -5.27
CA LEU A 419 0.15 1.10 -5.31
C LEU A 419 -0.84 0.30 -4.45
N TYR A 420 -1.44 0.95 -3.45
CA TYR A 420 -2.59 0.42 -2.72
C TYR A 420 -3.87 0.45 -3.57
N LYS A 421 -4.12 -0.59 -4.38
CA LYS A 421 -5.45 -0.86 -4.95
C LYS A 421 -6.43 -1.10 -3.79
N PRO A 422 -7.40 -0.23 -3.47
CA PRO A 422 -8.40 -0.53 -2.43
C PRO A 422 -9.23 -1.76 -2.82
N LYS A 423 -9.41 -1.97 -4.14
CA LYS A 423 -9.98 -3.19 -4.72
C LYS A 423 -9.19 -4.44 -4.34
N THR A 424 -7.86 -4.41 -4.34
CA THR A 424 -7.02 -5.57 -4.02
C THR A 424 -6.83 -5.72 -2.53
N ALA A 425 -6.70 -4.65 -1.75
CA ALA A 425 -6.64 -4.78 -0.30
C ALA A 425 -7.98 -5.28 0.28
N MET A 426 -9.11 -4.71 -0.15
CA MET A 426 -10.44 -5.17 0.30
C MET A 426 -10.80 -6.53 -0.30
N ARG A 427 -10.47 -6.83 -1.56
CA ARG A 427 -10.68 -8.17 -2.13
C ARG A 427 -9.74 -9.18 -1.52
N SER A 428 -8.46 -8.90 -1.34
CA SER A 428 -7.52 -9.78 -0.62
C SER A 428 -7.92 -9.93 0.84
N PHE A 429 -8.47 -8.90 1.49
CA PHE A 429 -9.00 -8.95 2.86
C PHE A 429 -10.33 -9.71 2.94
N MET A 430 -11.23 -9.54 1.97
CA MET A 430 -12.49 -10.28 1.88
C MET A 430 -12.24 -11.74 1.47
N ASP A 431 -11.38 -11.98 0.50
CA ASP A 431 -10.88 -13.30 0.10
C ASP A 431 -10.23 -13.97 1.32
N PHE A 432 -9.37 -13.24 2.05
CA PHE A 432 -8.83 -13.66 3.35
C PHE A 432 -9.92 -14.03 4.36
N MET A 433 -10.89 -13.16 4.59
CA MET A 433 -11.95 -13.36 5.58
C MET A 433 -12.95 -14.44 5.15
N SER A 434 -13.05 -14.71 3.84
CA SER A 434 -13.91 -15.73 3.23
C SER A 434 -13.19 -17.06 3.02
N TYR A 435 -11.88 -17.15 3.30
CA TYR A 435 -11.09 -18.36 3.17
C TYR A 435 -11.41 -19.31 4.33
N GLY A 436 -12.59 -19.95 4.21
CA GLY A 436 -13.02 -21.06 5.05
C GLY A 436 -12.77 -22.37 4.32
N ASP A 437 -12.00 -23.25 4.96
CA ASP A 437 -11.85 -24.67 4.64
C ASP A 437 -11.13 -25.00 3.31
N ASP A 438 -9.80 -25.02 3.33
CA ASP A 438 -9.01 -25.70 2.29
C ASP A 438 -8.80 -27.18 2.66
N ARG A 439 -9.89 -27.92 2.84
CA ARG A 439 -9.84 -29.37 3.09
C ARG A 439 -9.64 -30.20 1.82
N GLU A 440 -9.81 -29.62 0.63
CA GLU A 440 -9.87 -30.39 -0.63
C GLU A 440 -8.82 -30.01 -1.70
N GLY A 441 -7.79 -29.21 -1.37
CA GLY A 441 -6.71 -28.92 -2.32
C GLY A 441 -7.19 -28.10 -3.53
N THR A 442 -8.16 -27.21 -3.31
CA THR A 442 -8.71 -26.33 -4.34
C THR A 442 -7.66 -25.32 -4.80
N PHE A 443 -6.73 -24.93 -3.93
CA PHE A 443 -5.65 -23.99 -4.25
C PHE A 443 -4.66 -24.54 -5.29
N THR A 444 -4.36 -25.84 -5.23
CA THR A 444 -3.49 -26.54 -6.18
C THR A 444 -4.09 -26.60 -7.58
N ARG A 445 -5.42 -26.63 -7.69
CA ARG A 445 -6.18 -26.63 -8.95
C ARG A 445 -6.30 -25.23 -9.59
N VAL A 446 -6.44 -24.17 -8.79
CA VAL A 446 -6.64 -22.79 -9.31
C VAL A 446 -5.35 -22.17 -9.84
N PHE A 447 -4.19 -22.52 -9.28
CA PHE A 447 -2.89 -21.93 -9.66
C PHE A 447 -2.01 -22.84 -10.53
N ASN A 448 -2.57 -23.94 -11.02
CA ASN A 448 -1.89 -24.85 -11.94
C ASN A 448 -0.49 -25.29 -11.45
N ILE A 449 -0.36 -25.51 -10.14
CA ILE A 449 0.86 -26.07 -9.55
C ILE A 449 1.05 -27.43 -10.23
N LYS A 450 2.15 -27.59 -10.98
CA LYS A 450 2.54 -28.87 -11.58
C LYS A 450 2.92 -29.82 -10.45
N LEU A 451 1.92 -30.49 -9.90
CA LEU A 451 2.16 -31.62 -9.01
C LEU A 451 2.80 -32.72 -9.86
N TRP A 452 4.04 -33.07 -9.53
CA TRP A 452 4.62 -34.32 -10.01
C TRP A 452 3.82 -35.47 -9.40
N LYS A 453 2.86 -36.01 -10.15
CA LYS A 453 2.12 -37.20 -9.75
C LYS A 453 3.03 -38.40 -9.99
N ARG A 454 3.27 -39.15 -8.91
CA ARG A 454 3.85 -40.48 -8.94
C ARG A 454 3.00 -41.35 -9.88
N GLU A 455 3.50 -41.71 -11.05
CA GLU A 455 2.99 -42.89 -11.74
C GLU A 455 3.31 -44.06 -10.81
N LYS A 456 2.26 -44.63 -10.22
CA LYS A 456 2.38 -45.88 -9.49
C LYS A 456 2.62 -46.95 -10.55
N ASN A 457 3.85 -47.45 -10.62
CA ASN A 457 4.07 -48.83 -11.04
C ASN A 457 3.63 -49.76 -9.92
#